data_AF-A0A1L8TRL1-F1
#
_entry.id   AF-A0A1L8TRL1-F1
#
_cell.length_a   1.000
_cell.length_b   1.000
_cell.length_c   1.000
_cell.angle_alpha   90.00
_cell.angle_beta   90.00
_cell.angle_gamma   90.00
#
_symmetry.space_group_name_H-M   'P 1'
#
loop_
_entity.id
_entity.type
_entity.pdbx_description
1 polymer ?
#
loop_
_entity_poly.entity_id
_entity_poly.type
_entity_poly.pdbx_seq_one_letter_code
_entity_poly.pdbx_strand_id
1 'polypeptide(L)'
;MFGLGLLFGNIMTSGLSQLSFAQQSDGNAILNTLQQFAGATGTSIVSAIIAISQTSGHGTQAHLTAMGSRNALIILTVLMLITLFVLFKSVKGRSDVKIKNS
;
A
#
# COMPACT_ATOMS: atom_id res chain seq x y z
N MET A 1 -10.29 -2.27 -8.17
CA MET A 1 -9.06 -3.00 -7.79
C MET A 1 -7.99 -2.92 -8.89
N PHE A 2 -7.69 -1.74 -9.43
CA PHE A 2 -6.73 -1.61 -10.54
C PHE A 2 -5.26 -1.78 -10.10
N GLY A 3 -4.88 -1.33 -8.89
CA GLY A 3 -3.49 -1.37 -8.43
C GLY A 3 -2.96 -2.76 -8.07
N LEU A 4 -3.80 -3.65 -7.53
CA LEU A 4 -3.38 -5.00 -7.13
C LEU A 4 -2.97 -5.85 -8.33
N GLY A 5 -3.69 -5.79 -9.45
CA GLY A 5 -3.35 -6.57 -10.65
C GLY A 5 -2.05 -6.13 -11.33
N LEU A 6 -1.73 -4.82 -11.29
CA LEU A 6 -0.55 -4.27 -11.96
C LEU A 6 0.75 -4.50 -11.19
N LEU A 7 0.70 -4.47 -9.86
CA LEU A 7 1.90 -4.51 -9.02
C LEU A 7 2.10 -5.85 -8.31
N PHE A 8 1.02 -6.42 -7.79
CA PHE A 8 1.14 -7.49 -6.79
C PHE A 8 1.63 -8.81 -7.40
N GLY A 9 1.19 -9.14 -8.62
CA GLY A 9 1.66 -10.33 -9.33
C GLY A 9 3.17 -10.32 -9.56
N ASN A 10 3.71 -9.23 -10.14
CA ASN A 10 5.13 -9.10 -10.40
C ASN A 10 5.97 -9.08 -9.12
N ILE A 11 5.49 -8.44 -8.05
CA ILE A 11 6.18 -8.39 -6.75
C ILE A 11 6.21 -9.78 -6.11
N MET A 12 5.08 -10.50 -6.07
CA MET A 12 5.05 -11.84 -5.50
C MET A 12 5.94 -12.81 -6.28
N THR A 13 5.85 -12.84 -7.61
CA THR A 13 6.70 -13.70 -8.44
C THR A 13 8.18 -13.37 -8.24
N SER A 14 8.55 -12.08 -8.21
CA SER A 14 9.94 -11.67 -7.97
C SER A 14 10.42 -11.95 -6.54
N GLY A 15 9.53 -11.93 -5.56
CA GLY A 15 9.84 -12.28 -4.17
C GLY A 15 10.10 -13.78 -4.00
N LEU A 16 9.21 -14.61 -4.57
CA LEU A 16 9.31 -16.07 -4.50
C LEU A 16 10.46 -16.64 -5.33
N SER A 17 10.85 -15.97 -6.41
CA SER A 17 11.99 -16.42 -7.22
C SER A 17 13.35 -16.36 -6.49
N GLN A 18 13.40 -15.66 -5.35
CA GLN A 18 14.58 -15.63 -4.47
C GLN A 18 14.65 -16.80 -3.49
N LEU A 19 13.62 -17.65 -3.43
CA LEU A 19 13.52 -18.80 -2.54
C LEU A 19 13.77 -20.11 -3.28
N SER A 20 14.28 -21.12 -2.58
CA SER A 20 14.33 -22.48 -3.12
C SER A 20 12.92 -23.01 -3.38
N PHE A 21 12.77 -23.94 -4.32
CA PHE A 21 11.46 -24.49 -4.69
C PHE A 21 10.68 -25.03 -3.49
N ALA A 22 11.35 -25.69 -2.54
CA ALA A 22 10.75 -26.20 -1.32
C ALA A 22 10.17 -25.11 -0.40
N GLN A 23 10.71 -23.89 -0.45
CA GLN A 23 10.30 -22.76 0.39
C GLN A 23 9.24 -21.85 -0.26
N GLN A 24 8.94 -22.02 -1.56
CA GLN A 24 8.02 -21.12 -2.26
C GLN A 24 6.57 -21.24 -1.76
N SER A 25 6.14 -22.44 -1.33
CA SER A 25 4.82 -22.64 -0.73
C SER A 25 4.64 -21.81 0.55
N ASP A 26 5.62 -21.89 1.45
CA ASP A 26 5.62 -21.13 2.70
C ASP A 26 5.76 -19.63 2.44
N GLY A 27 6.63 -19.25 1.49
CA GLY A 27 6.77 -17.87 1.05
C GLY A 27 5.45 -17.29 0.53
N ASN A 28 4.70 -18.06 -0.25
CA ASN A 28 3.39 -17.64 -0.76
C ASN A 28 2.37 -17.49 0.37
N ALA A 29 2.36 -18.39 1.35
CA ALA A 29 1.50 -18.27 2.53
C ALA A 29 1.81 -16.98 3.31
N ILE A 30 3.08 -16.71 3.58
CA ILE A 30 3.53 -15.50 4.29
C ILE A 30 3.12 -14.24 3.52
N LEU A 31 3.37 -14.16 2.21
CA LEU A 31 3.02 -13.00 1.39
C LEU A 31 1.51 -12.73 1.40
N ASN A 32 0.69 -13.77 1.30
CA ASN A 32 -0.77 -13.64 1.37
C ASN A 32 -1.26 -13.21 2.77
N THR A 33 -0.69 -13.77 3.84
CA THR A 33 -1.02 -13.35 5.21
C THR A 33 -0.63 -11.88 5.45
N LEU A 34 0.56 -11.47 5.02
CA LEU A 34 1.00 -10.08 5.11
C LEU A 34 0.09 -9.15 4.30
N GLN A 35 -0.38 -9.59 3.12
CA GLN A 35 -1.31 -8.82 2.32
C GLN A 35 -2.65 -8.60 3.04
N GLN A 36 -3.24 -9.68 3.56
CA GLN A 36 -4.51 -9.60 4.28
C GLN A 36 -4.39 -8.75 5.56
N PHE A 37 -3.30 -8.94 6.30
CA PHE A 37 -2.99 -8.11 7.47
C PHE A 37 -2.88 -6.64 7.09
N ALA A 38 -2.06 -6.30 6.09
CA ALA A 38 -1.90 -4.92 5.63
C ALA A 38 -3.22 -4.30 5.16
N GLY A 39 -4.06 -5.06 4.46
CA GLY A 39 -5.40 -4.63 4.02
C GLY A 39 -6.34 -4.35 5.20
N ALA A 40 -6.36 -5.24 6.19
CA ALA A 40 -7.14 -5.06 7.41
C ALA A 40 -6.67 -3.84 8.21
N THR A 41 -5.36 -3.73 8.46
CA THR A 41 -4.77 -2.58 9.18
C THR A 41 -5.07 -1.26 8.47
N GLY A 42 -4.92 -1.20 7.14
CA GLY A 42 -5.24 0.00 6.36
C GLY A 42 -6.71 0.42 6.51
N THR A 43 -7.63 -0.54 6.48
CA THR A 43 -9.06 -0.28 6.68
C THR A 43 -9.36 0.20 8.10
N SER A 44 -8.73 -0.39 9.12
CA SER A 44 -8.87 0.04 10.52
C SER A 44 -8.40 1.47 10.73
N ILE A 45 -7.29 1.88 10.11
CA ILE A 45 -6.78 3.26 10.17
C ILE A 45 -7.79 4.23 9.55
N VAL A 46 -8.30 3.92 8.34
CA VAL A 46 -9.32 4.75 7.67
C VAL A 46 -10.58 4.87 8.53
N SER A 47 -11.05 3.76 9.11
CA SER A 47 -12.20 3.74 10.01
C SER A 47 -11.99 4.64 11.24
N ALA A 48 -10.81 4.56 11.87
CA ALA A 48 -10.47 5.40 13.00
C ALA A 48 -10.47 6.90 12.65
N ILE A 49 -9.94 7.28 11.48
CA ILE A 49 -9.96 8.68 11.00
C ILE A 49 -11.40 9.18 10.84
N ILE A 50 -12.27 8.36 10.25
CA ILE A 50 -13.69 8.70 10.07
C ILE A 50 -14.38 8.83 11.44
N ALA A 51 -14.13 7.89 12.36
CA ALA A 51 -14.71 7.90 13.70
C ALA A 51 -14.31 9.16 14.50
N ILE A 52 -13.04 9.55 14.47
CA ILE A 52 -12.55 10.78 15.10
C ILE A 52 -13.25 12.02 14.51
N SER A 53 -13.48 12.05 13.20
CA SER A 53 -14.23 13.15 12.56
C SER A 53 -15.69 13.19 13.03
N GLN A 54 -16.33 12.02 13.15
CA GLN A 54 -17.72 11.90 13.63
C GLN A 54 -17.90 12.35 15.08
N THR A 55 -16.87 12.24 15.93
CA THR A 55 -16.93 12.67 17.34
C THR A 55 -16.56 14.13 17.58
N SER A 56 -16.18 14.88 16.53
CA SER A 56 -15.69 16.27 16.63
C SER A 56 -16.81 17.34 16.85
N GLY A 57 -18.07 16.93 17.02
CA GLY A 57 -19.15 17.73 17.63
C GLY A 57 -19.83 18.82 16.79
N HIS A 58 -19.31 19.18 15.61
CA HIS A 58 -19.83 20.33 14.84
C HIS A 58 -20.39 19.91 13.47
N GLY A 59 -21.65 19.48 13.42
CA GLY A 59 -22.39 19.19 12.19
C GLY A 59 -23.23 17.91 12.22
N THR A 60 -23.92 17.60 11.12
CA THR A 60 -24.66 16.34 10.98
C THR A 60 -23.70 15.16 10.81
N GLN A 61 -24.14 13.95 11.19
CA GLN A 61 -23.34 12.73 11.01
C GLN A 61 -22.88 12.52 9.57
N ALA A 62 -23.74 12.82 8.59
CA ALA A 62 -23.42 12.74 7.17
C ALA A 62 -22.27 13.69 6.79
N HIS A 63 -22.34 14.95 7.25
CA HIS A 63 -21.30 15.94 7.01
C HIS A 63 -19.96 15.54 7.64
N LEU A 64 -19.98 15.08 8.90
CA LEU A 64 -18.78 14.66 9.61
C LEU A 64 -18.14 13.40 9.00
N THR A 65 -18.96 12.47 8.51
CA THR A 65 -18.49 11.27 7.78
C THR A 65 -17.85 11.67 6.44
N ALA A 66 -18.44 12.61 5.71
CA ALA A 66 -17.89 13.10 4.46
C ALA A 66 -16.53 13.80 4.68
N MET A 67 -16.43 14.63 5.71
CA MET A 67 -15.18 15.28 6.12
C MET A 67 -14.09 14.26 6.50
N GLY A 68 -14.43 13.28 7.34
CA GLY A 68 -13.51 12.21 7.74
C GLY A 68 -13.06 11.37 6.54
N SER A 69 -13.98 11.02 5.65
CA SER A 69 -13.67 10.25 4.43
C SER A 69 -12.76 11.04 3.50
N ARG A 70 -12.99 12.35 3.32
CA ARG A 70 -12.12 13.23 2.56
C ARG A 70 -10.71 13.27 3.15
N ASN A 71 -10.59 13.41 4.46
CA ASN A 71 -9.29 13.42 5.14
C ASN A 71 -8.56 12.08 4.99
N ALA A 72 -9.28 10.95 5.17
CA ALA A 72 -8.72 9.62 4.94
C ALA A 72 -8.23 9.45 3.50
N LEU A 73 -8.99 9.90 2.51
CA LEU A 73 -8.57 9.87 1.10
C LEU A 73 -7.32 10.71 0.86
N ILE A 74 -7.24 11.93 1.40
CA ILE A 74 -6.05 12.78 1.27
C ILE A 74 -4.81 12.07 1.82
N ILE A 75 -4.92 11.46 3.00
CA ILE A 75 -3.83 10.69 3.62
C ILE A 75 -3.40 9.53 2.72
N LEU A 76 -4.36 8.73 2.23
CA LEU A 76 -4.07 7.62 1.32
C LEU A 76 -3.42 8.11 0.01
N THR A 77 -3.86 9.24 -0.53
CA THR A 77 -3.26 9.84 -1.73
C THR A 77 -1.82 10.29 -1.47
N VAL A 78 -1.54 10.94 -0.34
CA VAL A 78 -0.16 11.32 0.03
C VAL A 78 0.74 10.10 0.16
N LEU A 79 0.27 9.04 0.84
CA LEU A 79 1.01 7.78 0.96
C LEU A 79 1.26 7.13 -0.42
N MET A 80 0.28 7.17 -1.31
CA MET A 80 0.44 6.70 -2.69
C MET A 80 1.50 7.52 -3.46
N LEU A 81 1.51 8.84 -3.32
CA LEU A 81 2.52 9.69 -3.96
C LEU A 81 3.93 9.42 -3.42
N ILE A 82 4.07 9.19 -2.10
CA ILE A 82 5.35 8.81 -1.49
C ILE A 82 5.84 7.48 -2.06
N THR A 83 4.99 6.46 -2.13
CA THR A 83 5.38 5.14 -2.66
C THR A 83 5.76 5.22 -4.15
N LEU A 84 5.02 6.00 -4.95
CA LEU A 84 5.39 6.28 -6.34
C LEU A 84 6.73 6.99 -6.44
N PHE A 85 6.98 8.02 -5.64
CA PHE A 85 8.25 8.74 -5.64
C PHE A 85 9.44 7.82 -5.31
N VAL A 86 9.31 6.99 -4.28
CA VAL A 86 10.33 6.00 -3.90
C VAL A 86 10.57 5.02 -5.04
N LEU A 87 9.51 4.52 -5.68
CA LEU A 87 9.61 3.62 -6.83
C LEU A 87 10.36 4.28 -8.00
N PHE A 88 10.01 5.52 -8.35
CA PHE A 88 10.69 6.27 -9.41
C PHE A 88 12.18 6.45 -9.12
N LYS A 89 12.56 6.79 -7.87
CA LYS A 89 13.98 6.90 -7.49
C LYS A 89 14.70 5.56 -7.56
N SER A 90 14.06 4.48 -7.09
CA SER A 90 14.64 3.14 -7.10
C SER A 90 14.93 2.64 -8.52
N VAL A 91 13.97 2.80 -9.44
CA VAL A 91 14.12 2.39 -10.85
C VAL A 91 15.20 3.23 -11.55
N LYS A 92 15.23 4.55 -11.33
CA LYS A 92 16.24 5.43 -11.93
C LYS A 92 17.66 5.10 -11.43
N GLY A 93 17.83 4.92 -10.11
CA GLY A 93 19.12 4.57 -9.53
C GLY A 93 19.70 3.25 -10.05
N ARG A 94 18.84 2.26 -10.35
CA ARG A 94 19.26 0.98 -10.95
C ARG A 94 19.73 1.13 -12.41
N SER A 95 19.19 2.11 -13.13
CA SER A 95 19.56 2.40 -14.52
C SER A 95 20.92 3.09 -14.58
N ASP A 96 21.19 4.04 -13.68
CA ASP A 96 22.46 4.78 -13.61
C ASP A 96 23.64 3.87 -13.23
N VAL A 97 23.42 2.88 -12.34
CA VAL A 97 24.46 1.88 -11.96
C VAL A 97 24.83 0.97 -13.12
N LYS A 98 23.87 0.62 -14.00
CA LYS A 98 24.12 -0.28 -15.13
C LYS A 98 24.94 0.39 -16.24
N ILE A 99 24.81 1.71 -16.41
CA ILE A 99 25.59 2.50 -17.39
C ILE A 99 27.03 2.71 -16.93
N LYS A 100 27.28 2.79 -15.62
CA LYS A 100 28.63 2.99 -15.08
C LYS A 100 29.50 1.71 -15.04
N ASN A 101 28.85 0.55 -15.10
CA ASN A 101 29.51 -0.78 -15.07
C ASN A 101 29.57 -1.45 -16.46
N SER A 102 29.22 -0.74 -17.53
CA SER A 102 29.38 -1.15 -18.93
C SER A 102 30.47 -0.33 -19.59
#